data_AF-A0A1Y3SHQ6-F1
#
_entry.id   AF-A0A1Y3SHQ6-F1
#
_cell.length_a   1.000
_cell.length_b   1.000
_cell.length_c   1.000
_cell.angle_alpha   90.00
_cell.angle_beta   90.00
_cell.angle_gamma   90.00
#
_symmetry.space_group_name_H-M   'P 1'
#
loop_
_entity.id
_entity.type
_entity.pdbx_description
1 polymer ?
#
loop_
_entity_poly.entity_id
_entity_poly.type
_entity_poly.pdbx_seq_one_letter_code
_entity_poly.pdbx_strand_id
1 'polypeptide(L)'
;MLAHKAVALAFIPNPYNLPCVNHKDEDKSNNFVENLEWCTIAYNNNYSDNGRRSGIKTSKKVYCYNLDGTLYKIFGSAKEAAKNFGISDGTISGSAQWKEYTPNKKRVVTAGGKIFSLKERTKEEIINRLLSCKRKH
;
A
#
# COMPACT_ATOMS: atom_id res chain seq x y z
N MET A 1 21.53 -9.35 10.22
CA MET A 1 22.99 -9.54 10.08
C MET A 1 23.68 -8.96 11.30
N LEU A 2 24.36 -9.82 12.06
CA LEU A 2 25.10 -9.44 13.26
C LEU A 2 26.59 -9.19 12.95
N ALA A 3 27.09 -9.75 11.84
CA ALA A 3 28.50 -9.67 11.43
C ALA A 3 28.98 -8.23 11.19
N HIS A 4 28.32 -7.42 10.34
CA HIS A 4 28.72 -6.02 10.13
C HIS A 4 28.69 -5.19 11.42
N LYS A 5 27.75 -5.44 12.35
CA LYS A 5 27.71 -4.73 13.63
C LYS A 5 28.91 -5.09 14.50
N ALA A 6 29.27 -6.37 14.57
CA ALA A 6 30.45 -6.80 15.30
C ALA A 6 31.74 -6.19 14.71
N VAL A 7 31.87 -6.17 13.38
CA VAL A 7 32.98 -5.53 12.66
C VAL A 7 33.03 -4.03 12.96
N ALA A 8 31.91 -3.32 12.83
CA ALA A 8 31.87 -1.88 13.10
C ALA A 8 32.17 -1.54 14.57
N LEU A 9 31.67 -2.33 15.53
CA LEU A 9 31.96 -2.15 16.96
C LEU A 9 33.44 -2.37 17.31
N ALA A 10 34.12 -3.28 16.60
CA ALA A 10 35.52 -3.60 16.85
C ALA A 10 36.48 -2.63 16.16
N PHE A 11 36.15 -2.15 14.95
CA PHE A 11 37.12 -1.49 14.07
C PHE A 11 36.76 -0.05 13.68
N ILE A 12 35.53 0.42 13.93
CA ILE A 12 35.08 1.76 13.53
C ILE A 12 34.70 2.57 14.77
N PRO A 13 35.51 3.58 15.16
CA PRO A 13 35.15 4.48 16.25
C PRO A 13 33.79 5.15 16.00
N ASN A 14 32.98 5.24 17.05
CA ASN A 14 31.67 5.90 16.99
C ASN A 14 31.65 7.16 17.89
N PRO A 15 32.40 8.22 17.56
CA PRO A 15 32.52 9.41 18.41
C PRO A 15 31.19 10.15 18.62
N TYR A 16 30.24 9.95 17.71
CA TYR A 16 28.92 10.59 17.73
C TYR A 16 27.82 9.70 18.31
N ASN A 17 28.17 8.51 18.84
CA ASN A 17 27.25 7.54 19.42
C ASN A 17 26.01 7.26 18.53
N LEU A 18 26.25 7.11 17.23
CA LEU A 18 25.21 6.87 16.26
C LEU A 18 24.63 5.45 16.40
N PRO A 19 23.32 5.26 16.27
CA PRO A 19 22.66 4.01 16.66
C PRO A 19 22.71 2.90 15.58
N CYS A 20 23.10 3.20 14.35
CA CYS A 20 22.98 2.27 13.22
C CYS A 20 24.29 2.15 12.43
N VAL A 21 24.51 0.99 11.82
CA VAL A 21 25.61 0.74 10.88
C VAL A 21 24.98 0.55 9.50
N ASN A 22 25.47 1.31 8.51
CA ASN A 22 25.03 1.26 7.11
C ASN A 22 26.12 0.62 6.24
N HIS A 23 25.70 -0.02 5.14
CA HIS A 23 26.57 -0.49 4.06
C HIS A 23 26.57 0.55 2.94
N LYS A 24 27.74 1.11 2.61
CA LYS A 24 27.86 2.19 1.63
C LYS A 24 27.46 1.76 0.21
N ASP A 25 27.62 0.48 -0.12
CA ASP A 25 27.28 -0.10 -1.42
C ASP A 25 25.88 -0.74 -1.47
N GLU A 26 25.10 -0.66 -0.39
CA GLU A 26 23.81 -1.35 -0.20
C GLU A 26 23.86 -2.90 -0.27
N ASP A 27 25.05 -3.50 -0.43
CA ASP A 27 25.25 -4.95 -0.41
C ASP A 27 25.54 -5.41 1.02
N LYS A 28 24.51 -6.00 1.63
CA LYS A 28 24.56 -6.51 2.99
C LYS A 28 25.64 -7.61 3.17
N SER A 29 26.01 -8.32 2.10
CA SER A 29 27.03 -9.38 2.16
C SER A 29 28.46 -8.83 2.27
N ASN A 30 28.70 -7.59 1.85
CA ASN A 30 29.99 -6.93 1.88
C ASN A 30 30.27 -6.31 3.26
N ASN A 31 30.89 -7.09 4.15
CA ASN A 31 31.18 -6.68 5.54
C ASN A 31 32.58 -6.07 5.74
N PHE A 32 33.26 -5.62 4.68
CA PHE A 32 34.56 -4.95 4.81
C PHE A 32 34.42 -3.64 5.60
N VAL A 33 35.39 -3.36 6.49
CA VAL A 33 35.37 -2.19 7.40
C VAL A 33 35.20 -0.90 6.61
N GLU A 34 35.84 -0.81 5.45
CA GLU A 34 35.81 0.34 4.55
C GLU A 34 34.41 0.57 3.95
N ASN A 35 33.62 -0.50 3.81
CA ASN A 35 32.25 -0.47 3.28
C ASN A 35 31.19 -0.15 4.35
N LEU A 36 31.58 -0.08 5.62
CA LEU A 36 30.65 0.20 6.72
C LEU A 36 30.78 1.63 7.22
N GLU A 37 29.67 2.19 7.71
CA GLU A 37 29.66 3.50 8.37
C GLU A 37 28.62 3.55 9.49
N TRP A 38 28.92 4.32 10.54
CA TRP A 38 27.93 4.68 11.55
C TRP A 38 26.99 5.76 11.01
N CYS A 39 25.68 5.58 11.18
CA CYS A 39 24.67 6.50 10.67
C CYS A 39 23.49 6.66 11.65
N THR A 40 22.71 7.73 11.45
CA THR A 40 21.44 7.92 12.16
C THR A 40 20.35 7.01 11.59
N ILE A 41 19.32 6.74 12.39
CA ILE A 41 18.12 6.01 11.94
C ILE A 41 17.48 6.71 10.73
N ALA A 42 17.43 8.05 10.75
CA ALA A 42 16.86 8.85 9.66
C ALA A 42 17.65 8.69 8.36
N TYR A 43 18.98 8.70 8.44
CA TYR A 43 19.85 8.44 7.28
C TYR A 43 19.64 7.03 6.74
N ASN A 44 19.71 6.00 7.59
CA ASN A 44 19.51 4.61 7.19
C ASN A 44 18.14 4.36 6.52
N ASN A 45 17.08 4.98 7.03
CA ASN A 45 15.74 4.86 6.45
C ASN A 45 15.61 5.55 5.09
N ASN A 46 16.35 6.66 4.88
CA ASN A 46 16.30 7.44 3.65
C ASN A 46 17.32 6.99 2.59
N TYR A 47 18.37 6.27 3.00
CA TYR A 47 19.43 5.79 2.12
C TYR A 47 18.90 4.73 1.14
N SER A 48 18.11 3.79 1.64
CA SER A 48 17.44 2.80 0.78
C SER A 48 16.46 3.47 -0.19
N ASP A 49 16.47 3.04 -1.44
CA ASP A 49 15.54 3.45 -2.52
C ASP A 49 14.04 3.39 -2.13
N ASN A 50 13.69 2.76 -1.00
CA ASN A 50 12.35 2.78 -0.40
C ASN A 50 11.88 4.17 0.05
N GLY A 51 12.79 5.06 0.47
CA GLY A 51 12.44 6.44 0.84
C GLY A 51 11.93 7.25 -0.36
N ARG A 52 12.55 7.05 -1.53
CA ARG A 52 12.14 7.67 -2.80
C ARG A 52 10.80 7.14 -3.30
N ARG A 53 10.51 5.85 -3.12
CA ARG A 53 9.22 5.24 -3.52
C ARG A 53 8.04 5.66 -2.65
N SER A 54 8.27 6.02 -1.39
CA SER A 54 7.22 6.39 -0.43
C SER A 54 6.61 7.78 -0.71
N GLY A 55 7.32 8.65 -1.44
CA GLY A 55 6.84 10.00 -1.81
C GLY A 55 6.04 10.06 -3.11
N ILE A 56 6.13 9.03 -3.97
CA ILE A 56 5.38 8.99 -5.23
C ILE A 56 3.97 8.48 -4.92
N LYS A 57 3.02 9.41 -4.79
CA LYS A 57 1.59 9.10 -4.67
C LYS A 57 1.10 8.42 -5.95
N THR A 58 1.15 7.10 -6.00
CA THR A 58 0.50 6.31 -7.05
C THR A 58 -0.99 6.26 -6.74
N SER A 59 -1.75 7.20 -7.28
CA SER A 59 -3.20 7.11 -7.20
C SER A 59 -3.65 5.84 -7.91
N LYS A 60 -4.33 4.95 -7.17
CA LYS A 60 -4.88 3.71 -7.73
C LYS A 60 -6.15 4.04 -8.49
N LYS A 61 -6.22 3.61 -9.75
CA LYS A 61 -7.44 3.69 -10.56
C LYS A 61 -8.58 2.95 -9.86
N VAL A 62 -9.79 3.49 -9.99
CA VAL A 62 -11.02 2.92 -9.45
C VAL A 62 -12.03 2.77 -10.58
N TYR A 63 -12.46 1.54 -10.82
CA TYR A 63 -13.50 1.19 -11.78
C TYR A 63 -14.85 1.30 -11.08
N CYS A 64 -15.76 2.09 -11.63
CA CYS A 64 -17.11 2.28 -11.14
C CYS A 64 -18.11 1.60 -12.07
N TYR A 65 -19.00 0.79 -11.50
CA TYR A 65 -20.01 0.03 -12.21
C TYR A 65 -21.41 0.39 -11.72
N ASN A 66 -22.37 0.27 -12.63
CA ASN A 66 -23.79 0.29 -12.32
C ASN A 66 -24.21 -1.03 -11.65
N LEU A 67 -25.42 -1.05 -11.07
CA LEU A 67 -25.97 -2.25 -10.41
C LEU A 67 -26.32 -3.37 -11.39
N ASP A 68 -26.45 -3.07 -12.67
CA ASP A 68 -26.63 -4.07 -13.74
C ASP A 68 -25.29 -4.70 -14.19
N GLY A 69 -24.17 -4.30 -13.59
CA GLY A 69 -22.83 -4.77 -13.91
C GLY A 69 -22.16 -4.05 -15.08
N THR A 70 -22.79 -3.04 -15.69
CA THR A 70 -22.17 -2.24 -16.75
C THR A 70 -21.14 -1.27 -16.18
N LEU A 71 -20.02 -1.10 -16.89
CA LEU A 71 -18.99 -0.12 -16.52
C LEU A 71 -19.55 1.29 -16.71
N TYR A 72 -19.59 2.06 -15.62
CA TYR A 72 -20.04 3.45 -15.64
C TYR A 72 -18.90 4.40 -16.00
N LYS A 73 -17.79 4.33 -15.26
CA LYS A 73 -16.61 5.21 -15.46
C LYS A 73 -15.38 4.65 -14.77
N ILE A 74 -14.20 4.96 -15.29
CA ILE A 74 -12.91 4.73 -14.63
C ILE A 74 -12.42 6.06 -14.06
N PHE A 75 -12.10 6.07 -12.78
CA PHE A 75 -11.52 7.22 -12.08
C PHE A 75 -10.03 6.99 -11.86
N GLY A 76 -9.23 8.06 -11.92
CA GLY A 76 -7.79 8.01 -11.61
C GLY A 76 -7.51 7.77 -10.13
N SER A 77 -8.49 8.03 -9.25
CA SER A 77 -8.38 7.79 -7.81
C SER A 77 -9.73 7.62 -7.12
N ALA A 78 -9.73 7.04 -5.92
CA ALA A 78 -10.90 7.03 -5.03
C ALA A 78 -11.34 8.44 -4.63
N LYS A 79 -10.42 9.40 -4.54
CA LYS A 79 -10.71 10.81 -4.24
C LYS A 79 -11.47 11.50 -5.37
N GLU A 80 -11.15 11.16 -6.62
CA GLU A 80 -11.88 11.67 -7.79
C GLU A 80 -13.29 11.11 -7.83
N ALA A 81 -13.46 9.80 -7.61
CA ALA A 81 -14.76 9.17 -7.50
C ALA A 81 -15.58 9.77 -6.33
N ALA A 82 -14.96 10.01 -5.19
CA ALA A 82 -15.57 10.63 -4.01
C ALA A 82 -16.18 11.99 -4.31
N LYS A 83 -15.42 12.86 -5.00
CA LYS A 83 -15.90 14.16 -5.46
C LYS A 83 -17.08 14.04 -6.43
N ASN A 84 -17.06 13.05 -7.31
CA ASN A 84 -18.11 12.86 -8.31
C ASN A 84 -19.45 12.43 -7.69
N PHE A 85 -19.41 11.59 -6.65
CA PHE A 85 -20.62 11.05 -6.01
C PHE A 85 -21.01 11.74 -4.68
N GLY A 86 -20.17 12.64 -4.16
CA GLY A 86 -20.40 13.27 -2.85
C GLY A 86 -20.25 12.31 -1.66
N ILE A 87 -19.36 11.31 -1.77
CA ILE A 87 -19.16 10.25 -0.78
C ILE A 87 -17.71 10.27 -0.30
N SER A 88 -17.43 9.85 0.92
CA SER A 88 -16.04 9.77 1.40
C SER A 88 -15.19 8.78 0.58
N ASP A 89 -13.96 9.19 0.27
CA ASP A 89 -12.98 8.38 -0.46
C ASP A 89 -12.57 7.12 0.33
N GLY A 90 -12.66 7.16 1.67
CA GLY A 90 -12.53 5.99 2.54
C GLY A 90 -13.61 4.93 2.30
N THR A 91 -14.87 5.34 2.06
CA THR A 91 -15.98 4.43 1.75
C THR A 91 -15.80 3.77 0.38
N ILE A 92 -15.41 4.56 -0.61
CA ILE A 92 -15.10 4.07 -1.96
C ILE A 92 -13.91 3.12 -1.92
N SER A 93 -12.82 3.51 -1.24
CA SER A 93 -11.64 2.66 -1.09
C SER A 93 -11.98 1.37 -0.35
N GLY A 94 -12.80 1.41 0.70
CA GLY A 94 -13.22 0.22 1.45
C GLY A 94 -14.02 -0.76 0.61
N SER A 95 -14.99 -0.27 -0.18
CA SER A 95 -15.82 -1.07 -1.08
C SER A 95 -15.01 -1.62 -2.28
N ALA A 96 -14.10 -0.82 -2.83
CA ALA A 96 -13.26 -1.18 -3.99
C ALA A 96 -12.24 -2.31 -3.74
N GLN A 97 -12.04 -2.69 -2.48
CA GLN A 97 -11.07 -3.72 -2.10
C GLN A 97 -11.54 -5.15 -2.37
N TRP A 98 -12.85 -5.36 -2.61
CA TRP A 98 -13.39 -6.67 -3.01
C TRP A 98 -13.02 -7.85 -2.10
N LYS A 99 -12.69 -7.58 -0.83
CA LYS A 99 -12.28 -8.60 0.13
C LYS A 99 -13.39 -9.66 0.31
N GLU A 100 -13.04 -10.79 0.92
CA GLU A 100 -13.94 -11.91 1.27
C GLU A 100 -14.65 -11.69 2.60
N TYR A 101 -15.88 -12.20 2.73
CA TYR A 101 -16.71 -11.98 3.92
C TYR A 101 -16.00 -12.46 5.19
N THR A 102 -16.05 -11.64 6.23
CA THR A 102 -15.59 -11.99 7.58
C THR A 102 -16.76 -11.82 8.54
N PRO A 103 -17.07 -12.79 9.41
CA PRO A 103 -18.27 -12.79 10.27
C PRO A 103 -18.51 -11.49 11.05
N ASN A 104 -17.43 -10.83 11.49
CA ASN A 104 -17.49 -9.68 12.41
C ASN A 104 -17.44 -8.30 11.73
N LYS A 105 -17.53 -8.21 10.39
CA LYS A 105 -17.58 -6.90 9.68
C LYS A 105 -18.78 -6.80 8.75
N LYS A 106 -19.69 -5.86 9.05
CA LYS A 106 -20.66 -5.36 8.06
C LYS A 106 -19.89 -4.78 6.88
N ARG A 107 -20.24 -5.21 5.66
CA ARG A 107 -19.58 -4.70 4.45
C ARG A 107 -20.52 -3.92 3.56
N VAL A 108 -19.98 -2.81 3.10
CA VAL A 108 -20.55 -1.94 2.08
C VAL A 108 -20.11 -2.48 0.72
N VAL A 109 -21.04 -3.11 0.01
CA VAL A 109 -20.79 -3.61 -1.36
C VAL A 109 -21.12 -2.57 -2.41
N THR A 110 -22.05 -1.68 -2.10
CA THR A 110 -22.40 -0.53 -2.92
C THR A 110 -22.15 0.75 -2.14
N ALA A 111 -21.63 1.78 -2.80
CA ALA A 111 -21.53 3.13 -2.24
C ALA A 111 -22.22 4.10 -3.21
N GLY A 112 -23.21 4.86 -2.72
CA GLY A 112 -23.99 5.77 -3.56
C GLY A 112 -24.74 5.10 -4.70
N GLY A 113 -25.20 3.85 -4.52
CA GLY A 113 -25.85 3.09 -5.58
C GLY A 113 -24.91 2.61 -6.70
N LYS A 114 -23.60 2.71 -6.51
CA LYS A 114 -22.57 2.22 -7.45
C LYS A 114 -21.70 1.15 -6.80
N ILE A 115 -20.99 0.41 -7.64
CA ILE A 115 -20.02 -0.60 -7.22
C ILE A 115 -18.65 -0.15 -7.66
N PHE A 116 -17.68 -0.21 -6.76
CA PHE A 116 -16.31 0.21 -7.04
C PHE A 116 -15.38 -1.00 -7.03
N SER A 117 -14.33 -0.98 -7.84
CA SER A 117 -13.27 -1.99 -7.85
C SER A 117 -11.91 -1.36 -8.14
N LEU A 118 -10.85 -1.93 -7.57
CA LEU A 118 -9.46 -1.55 -7.90
C LEU A 118 -8.91 -2.27 -9.15
N LYS A 119 -9.69 -3.19 -9.72
CA LYS A 119 -9.37 -3.92 -10.94
C LYS A 119 -10.56 -3.87 -11.89
N GLU A 120 -10.30 -4.01 -13.17
CA GLU A 120 -11.35 -4.26 -14.14
C GLU A 120 -12.02 -5.61 -13.83
N ARG A 121 -13.34 -5.67 -14.01
CA ARG A 121 -14.18 -6.80 -13.67
C ARG A 121 -15.23 -6.98 -14.76
N THR A 122 -15.56 -8.23 -15.02
CA THR A 122 -16.65 -8.63 -15.91
C THR A 122 -18.00 -8.34 -15.28
N LYS A 123 -19.03 -8.22 -16.12
CA LYS A 123 -20.41 -7.99 -15.68
C LYS A 123 -20.88 -9.09 -14.72
N GLU A 124 -20.53 -10.33 -15.01
CA GLU A 124 -20.86 -11.52 -14.22
C GLU A 124 -20.24 -11.45 -12.82
N GLU A 125 -18.99 -11.01 -12.70
CA GLU A 125 -18.34 -10.80 -11.39
C GLU A 125 -19.06 -9.72 -10.57
N ILE A 126 -19.48 -8.63 -11.20
CA ILE A 126 -20.25 -7.57 -10.54
C ILE A 126 -21.60 -8.10 -10.04
N ILE A 127 -22.33 -8.82 -10.88
CA ILE A 127 -23.64 -9.40 -10.54
C ILE A 127 -23.48 -10.44 -9.42
N ASN A 128 -22.52 -11.34 -9.53
CA ASN A 128 -22.24 -12.34 -8.48
C ASN A 128 -21.90 -11.68 -7.15
N ARG A 129 -21.15 -10.58 -7.17
CA ARG A 129 -20.85 -9.79 -5.97
C ARG A 129 -22.12 -9.21 -5.34
N LEU A 130 -23.03 -8.66 -6.13
CA LEU A 130 -24.32 -8.17 -5.64
C LEU A 130 -25.19 -9.29 -5.05
N LEU A 131 -25.27 -10.43 -5.75
CA LEU A 131 -26.05 -11.58 -5.30
C LEU A 131 -25.51 -12.17 -3.99
N SER A 132 -24.18 -12.15 -3.80
CA SER A 132 -23.55 -12.62 -2.56
C SER A 132 -23.98 -11.84 -1.31
N CYS A 133 -24.49 -10.62 -1.47
CA CYS A 133 -25.04 -9.82 -0.38
C CYS A 133 -26.52 -10.10 -0.10
N LYS A 134 -27.28 -10.53 -1.11
CA LYS A 134 -28.72 -10.80 -0.99
C LYS A 134 -29.03 -12.20 -0.47
N ARG A 135 -28.11 -13.17 -0.62
CA ARG A 135 -28.27 -14.58 -0.19
C ARG A 135 -28.18 -14.83 1.33
N LYS A 136 -28.43 -13.82 2.16
CA LYS A 136 -28.46 -13.97 3.62
C LYS A 136 -29.76 -13.43 4.21
N HIS A 137 -30.87 -14.04 3.80
CA HIS A 137 -32.12 -14.13 4.55
C HIS A 137 -32.67 -15.54 4.37
#